data_AF-A0AAV7JIY1-F1
#
_entry.id   AF-A0AAV7JIY1-F1
#
_cell.length_a   1.000
_cell.length_b   1.000
_cell.length_c   1.000
_cell.angle_alpha   90.00
_cell.angle_beta   90.00
_cell.angle_gamma   90.00
#
_symmetry.space_group_name_H-M   'P 1'
#
loop_
_entity.id
_entity.type
_entity.pdbx_description
1 polymer ?
#
loop_
_entity_poly.entity_id
_entity_poly.type
_entity_poly.pdbx_seq_one_letter_code
_entity_poly.pdbx_strand_id
1 'polypeptide(L)'
;MRSYGGTTGHFIEDFKLKSVMLACHRFKGPDTAKNILLNYQQVTCNFNIGRKITTIITDNAANMIKAFVALPGFEVDNVSVSDSDDEDNEMEFLPGFNILDYLPKHVPCFAHTNQLVVKDGLKEIGSISNTINRGS
;
A
#
# COMPACT_ATOMS: atom_id res chain seq x y z
N MET A 1 9.44 -1.79 18.58
CA MET A 1 9.42 -2.81 17.50
C MET A 1 10.40 -2.39 16.41
N ARG A 2 10.89 -3.31 15.56
CA ARG A 2 11.70 -2.95 14.38
C ARG A 2 10.86 -3.23 13.13
N SER A 3 10.76 -2.25 12.24
CA SER A 3 10.03 -2.38 10.99
C SER A 3 10.99 -2.61 9.82
N TYR A 4 10.55 -3.38 8.83
CA TYR A 4 11.33 -3.73 7.64
C TYR A 4 10.46 -3.56 6.40
N GLY A 5 11.08 -3.09 5.33
CA GLY A 5 10.44 -2.87 4.03
C GLY A 5 11.14 -3.68 2.97
N GLY A 6 10.34 -4.39 2.16
CA GLY A 6 10.79 -5.06 0.96
C GLY A 6 10.07 -4.48 -0.26
N THR A 7 10.81 -4.12 -1.30
CA THR A 7 10.27 -3.74 -2.59
C THR A 7 10.75 -4.73 -3.64
N THR A 8 9.81 -5.30 -4.38
CA THR A 8 10.09 -6.24 -5.47
C THR A 8 9.51 -5.70 -6.77
N GLY A 9 10.22 -5.96 -7.87
CA GLY A 9 9.76 -5.65 -9.22
C GLY A 9 9.37 -6.95 -9.93
N HIS A 10 8.26 -6.91 -10.66
CA HIS A 10 7.77 -8.03 -11.45
C HIS A 10 7.51 -7.59 -12.88
N PHE A 11 7.98 -8.37 -13.85
CA PHE A 11 7.78 -8.08 -15.27
C PHE A 11 7.84 -9.38 -16.08
N ILE A 12 7.36 -9.31 -17.32
CA ILE A 12 7.40 -10.44 -18.25
C ILE A 12 8.54 -10.21 -19.24
N GLU A 13 9.37 -11.23 -19.41
CA GLU A 13 10.46 -11.28 -20.40
C GLU A 13 10.49 -12.69 -20.96
N ASP A 14 10.53 -12.83 -22.29
CA ASP A 14 10.51 -14.12 -23.00
C ASP A 14 9.38 -15.06 -22.54
N PHE A 15 8.16 -14.51 -22.41
CA PHE A 15 6.98 -15.23 -21.93
C PHE A 15 7.14 -15.85 -20.53
N LYS A 16 8.07 -15.35 -19.72
CA LYS A 16 8.30 -15.79 -18.34
C LYS A 16 8.16 -14.62 -17.38
N LEU A 17 7.49 -14.86 -16.25
CA LEU A 17 7.45 -13.92 -15.14
C LEU A 17 8.84 -13.87 -14.47
N LYS A 18 9.41 -12.67 -14.41
CA LYS A 18 10.62 -12.37 -13.68
C LYS A 18 10.26 -11.63 -12.40
N SER A 19 10.98 -11.94 -11.34
CA SER A 19 10.84 -11.30 -10.04
C SER A 19 12.21 -10.87 -9.57
N VAL A 20 12.37 -9.60 -9.22
CA VAL A 20 13.63 -9.03 -8.74
C VAL A 20 13.41 -8.32 -7.41
N MET A 21 14.33 -8.53 -6.46
CA MET A 21 14.33 -7.76 -5.21
C MET A 21 15.05 -6.45 -5.45
N LEU A 22 14.30 -5.35 -5.42
CA LEU A 22 14.83 -4.00 -5.65
C LEU A 22 15.40 -3.41 -4.35
N ALA A 23 14.72 -3.65 -3.23
CA ALA A 23 15.17 -3.24 -1.91
C ALA A 23 14.68 -4.20 -0.84
N CYS A 24 15.50 -4.40 0.19
CA CYS A 24 15.10 -5.04 1.43
C CYS A 24 15.95 -4.45 2.56
N HIS A 25 15.35 -3.58 3.37
CA HIS A 25 16.08 -2.95 4.47
C HIS A 25 15.16 -2.63 5.63
N ARG A 26 15.79 -2.33 6.76
CA ARG A 26 15.10 -1.86 7.95
C ARG A 26 14.55 -0.44 7.70
N PHE A 27 13.29 -0.20 8.05
CA PHE A 27 12.75 1.16 8.16
C PHE A 27 13.31 1.80 9.43
N LYS A 28 13.99 2.94 9.26
CA LYS A 28 14.49 3.75 10.38
C LYS A 28 13.50 4.87 10.63
N GLY A 29 12.95 4.94 11.84
CA GLY A 29 11.91 5.91 12.19
C GLY A 29 10.49 5.31 12.08
N PRO A 30 9.45 6.16 12.18
CA PRO A 30 8.07 5.70 12.13
C PRO A 30 7.66 5.32 10.70
N ASP A 31 6.80 4.30 10.58
CA ASP A 31 6.26 3.83 9.30
C ASP A 31 5.09 4.72 8.83
N THR A 32 5.30 6.04 8.77
CA THR A 32 4.28 6.98 8.27
C THR A 32 4.05 6.78 6.77
N ALA A 33 2.86 7.16 6.31
CA ALA A 33 2.52 7.14 4.89
C ALA A 33 3.56 7.90 4.03
N LYS A 34 4.01 9.06 4.51
CA LYS A 34 5.07 9.86 3.88
C LYS A 34 6.39 9.09 3.75
N ASN A 35 6.84 8.45 4.81
CA ASN A 35 8.11 7.70 4.81
C ASN A 35 8.05 6.47 3.87
N ILE A 36 6.87 5.82 3.79
CA ILE A 36 6.62 4.72 2.86
C ILE A 36 6.71 5.22 1.41
N LEU A 37 6.03 6.33 1.09
CA LEU A 37 6.05 6.91 -0.26
C LEU A 37 7.45 7.36 -0.67
N LEU A 38 8.18 8.01 0.24
CA LEU A 38 9.58 8.41 0.01
C LEU A 38 10.48 7.21 -0.26
N ASN A 39 10.30 6.11 0.47
CA ASN A 39 11.07 4.90 0.21
C ASN A 39 10.78 4.32 -1.17
N TYR A 40 9.50 4.25 -1.56
CA TYR A 40 9.08 3.85 -2.90
C TYR A 40 9.73 4.75 -3.98
N GLN A 41 9.65 6.07 -3.83
CA GLN A 41 10.26 7.02 -4.77
C GLN A 41 11.77 6.82 -4.87
N GLN A 42 12.46 6.64 -3.74
CA GLN A 42 13.90 6.40 -3.72
C GLN A 42 14.27 5.12 -4.47
N VAL A 43 13.58 4.00 -4.21
CA VAL A 43 13.84 2.74 -4.89
C VAL A 43 13.60 2.89 -6.39
N THR A 44 12.48 3.48 -6.79
CA THR A 44 12.12 3.60 -8.21
C THR A 44 13.04 4.56 -8.98
N CYS A 45 13.52 5.63 -8.33
CA CYS A 45 14.54 6.52 -8.87
C CYS A 45 15.91 5.84 -8.99
N ASN A 46 16.35 5.07 -7.98
CA ASN A 46 17.64 4.39 -7.98
C ASN A 46 17.82 3.43 -9.16
N PHE A 47 16.73 2.76 -9.56
CA PHE A 47 16.73 1.86 -10.72
C PHE A 47 16.30 2.55 -12.02
N ASN A 48 15.96 3.84 -11.98
CA ASN A 48 15.42 4.61 -13.11
C ASN A 48 14.22 3.92 -13.80
N ILE A 49 13.31 3.37 -12.98
CA ILE A 49 12.14 2.61 -13.44
C ILE A 49 10.82 3.35 -13.21
N GLY A 50 10.81 4.56 -12.66
CA GLY A 50 9.57 5.29 -12.32
C GLY A 50 8.55 5.35 -13.47
N ARG A 51 9.01 5.48 -14.72
CA ARG A 51 8.15 5.52 -15.92
C ARG A 51 7.73 4.16 -16.47
N LYS A 52 8.20 3.07 -15.89
CA LYS A 52 7.92 1.69 -16.32
C LYS A 52 6.94 0.97 -15.39
N ILE A 53 6.56 1.61 -14.29
CA ILE A 53 5.69 1.00 -13.29
C ILE A 53 4.25 1.21 -13.73
N THR A 54 3.56 0.10 -13.96
CA THR A 54 2.14 0.09 -14.33
C THR A 54 1.24 -0.19 -13.14
N THR A 55 1.75 -0.90 -12.13
CA THR A 55 0.95 -1.40 -11.01
C THR A 55 1.79 -1.45 -9.74
N ILE A 56 1.18 -1.03 -8.63
CA ILE A 56 1.74 -1.12 -7.28
C ILE A 56 0.81 -2.00 -6.45
N ILE A 57 1.39 -2.94 -5.71
CA ILE A 57 0.66 -3.85 -4.82
C ILE A 57 1.22 -3.69 -3.41
N THR A 58 0.38 -3.29 -2.46
CA THR A 58 0.76 -3.18 -1.03
C THR A 58 -0.30 -3.83 -0.14
N ASP A 59 0.04 -4.08 1.13
CA ASP A 59 -0.99 -4.46 2.12
C ASP A 59 -1.99 -3.31 2.37
N ASN A 60 -3.09 -3.64 3.06
CA ASN A 60 -4.18 -2.69 3.35
C ASN A 60 -4.01 -2.00 4.71
N ALA A 61 -2.79 -1.95 5.27
CA ALA A 61 -2.55 -1.16 6.47
C ALA A 61 -2.83 0.33 6.18
N ALA A 62 -3.34 1.04 7.18
CA ALA A 62 -3.77 2.44 7.03
C ALA A 62 -2.68 3.32 6.41
N ASN A 63 -1.42 3.18 6.84
CA ASN A 63 -0.31 3.96 6.31
C ASN A 63 0.10 3.55 4.89
N MET A 64 -0.09 2.28 4.50
CA MET A 64 0.13 1.84 3.11
C MET A 64 -0.94 2.44 2.20
N ILE A 65 -2.22 2.34 2.58
CA ILE A 65 -3.31 2.97 1.82
C ILE A 65 -3.05 4.47 1.67
N LYS A 66 -2.83 5.18 2.79
CA LYS A 66 -2.56 6.63 2.78
C LYS A 66 -1.35 7.01 1.90
N ALA A 67 -0.31 6.16 1.84
CA ALA A 67 0.87 6.44 1.03
C ALA A 67 0.57 6.43 -0.49
N PHE A 68 -0.41 5.63 -0.93
CA PHE A 68 -0.68 5.41 -2.35
C PHE A 68 -2.07 5.89 -2.81
N VAL A 69 -2.94 6.34 -1.88
CA VAL A 69 -4.28 6.87 -2.17
C VAL A 69 -4.25 8.10 -3.08
N ALA A 70 -3.18 8.90 -2.98
CA ALA A 70 -2.99 10.11 -3.78
C ALA A 70 -2.55 9.82 -5.22
N LEU A 71 -2.29 8.54 -5.57
CA LEU A 71 -1.97 8.16 -6.94
C LEU A 71 -3.27 8.04 -7.76
N PRO A 72 -3.38 8.73 -8.91
CA PRO A 72 -4.60 8.65 -9.73
C PRO A 72 -4.85 7.23 -10.23
N GLY A 73 -6.12 6.80 -10.21
CA GLY A 73 -6.53 5.42 -10.51
C GLY A 73 -6.87 4.56 -9.29
N PHE A 74 -6.86 5.15 -8.09
CA PHE A 74 -7.40 4.56 -6.87
C PHE A 74 -8.81 5.15 -6.61
N GLU A 75 -9.87 4.42 -6.95
CA GLU A 75 -11.23 4.74 -6.51
C GLU A 75 -11.43 4.14 -5.13
N VAL A 76 -11.51 4.99 -4.10
CA VAL A 76 -11.78 4.53 -2.73
C VAL A 76 -13.28 4.49 -2.51
N ASP A 77 -13.86 3.29 -2.52
CA ASP A 77 -15.20 3.11 -1.97
C ASP A 77 -15.12 3.29 -0.44
N ASN A 78 -15.52 4.48 0.03
CA ASN A 78 -15.85 4.81 1.42
C ASN A 78 -14.85 4.36 2.51
N VAL A 79 -13.61 4.85 2.48
CA VAL A 79 -12.79 4.90 3.70
C VAL A 79 -13.03 6.25 4.36
N SER A 80 -13.74 6.25 5.49
CA SER A 80 -13.84 7.40 6.39
C SER A 80 -12.42 7.74 6.87
N VAL A 81 -11.83 8.76 6.24
CA VAL A 81 -10.60 9.41 6.71
C VAL A 81 -10.96 10.10 8.02
N SER A 82 -10.75 9.42 9.14
CA SER A 82 -10.72 10.11 10.43
C SER A 82 -9.43 10.92 10.47
N ASP A 83 -9.60 12.24 10.42
CA ASP A 83 -8.56 13.23 10.68
C ASP A 83 -7.80 12.89 11.95
N SER A 84 -6.49 12.86 11.83
CA SER A 84 -5.58 12.98 12.97
C SER A 84 -4.30 13.63 12.46
N ASP A 85 -4.27 14.95 12.57
CA ASP A 85 -3.13 15.83 12.87
C ASP A 85 -1.79 15.49 12.19
N ASP A 86 -1.64 15.83 10.91
CA ASP A 86 -0.31 16.10 10.34
C ASP A 86 -0.42 17.37 9.47
N GLU A 87 0.09 18.48 10.02
CA GLU A 87 0.10 19.81 9.43
C GLU A 87 0.66 19.82 8.01
N ASP A 88 -0.02 20.62 7.19
CA ASP A 88 0.17 20.84 5.76
C ASP A 88 1.64 20.88 5.31
N ASN A 89 2.00 19.95 4.43
CA ASN A 89 3.07 20.16 3.47
C ASN A 89 2.53 19.68 2.12
N GLU A 90 1.99 20.63 1.34
CA GLU A 90 1.68 20.40 -0.06
C GLU A 90 2.97 19.97 -0.78
N MET A 91 2.95 18.78 -1.37
CA MET A 91 4.07 18.29 -2.16
C MET A 91 4.06 19.03 -3.51
N GLU A 92 4.85 20.11 -3.62
CA GLU A 92 5.01 20.84 -4.88
C GLU A 92 5.54 19.92 -5.98
N PHE A 93 4.70 19.66 -6.98
CA PHE A 93 5.05 18.93 -8.19
C PHE A 93 5.93 19.80 -9.09
N LEU A 94 7.01 19.23 -9.64
CA LEU A 94 7.90 19.94 -10.57
C LEU A 94 7.15 20.36 -11.85
N PRO A 95 7.25 21.63 -12.30
CA PRO A 95 6.50 22.11 -13.46
C PRO A 95 7.13 21.61 -14.77
N GLY A 96 6.30 21.03 -15.65
CA GLY A 96 6.67 20.73 -17.05
C GLY A 96 6.49 19.29 -17.54
N PHE A 97 5.90 18.39 -16.75
CA PHE A 97 5.62 17.00 -17.17
C PHE A 97 4.11 16.77 -17.28
N ASN A 98 3.61 16.32 -18.44
CA ASN A 98 2.26 15.76 -18.54
C ASN A 98 2.27 14.37 -17.88
N ILE A 99 2.11 14.39 -16.56
CA ILE A 99 2.17 13.25 -15.64
C ILE A 99 1.00 12.26 -15.84
N LEU A 100 -0.05 12.67 -16.56
CA LEU A 100 -1.35 12.00 -16.58
C LEU A 100 -1.43 10.72 -17.44
N ASP A 101 -0.46 10.46 -18.33
CA ASP A 101 -0.57 9.32 -19.26
C ASP A 101 0.00 7.99 -18.73
N TYR A 102 0.75 8.00 -17.61
CA TYR A 102 1.47 6.82 -17.12
C TYR A 102 1.47 6.70 -15.59
N LEU A 103 0.32 6.93 -14.96
CA LEU A 103 0.20 6.79 -13.51
C LEU A 103 -0.06 5.32 -13.12
N PRO A 104 0.69 4.76 -12.18
CA PRO A 104 0.55 3.36 -11.80
C PRO A 104 -0.76 3.14 -11.04
N LYS A 105 -1.46 2.06 -11.38
CA LYS A 105 -2.63 1.62 -10.62
C LYS A 105 -2.22 1.01 -9.29
N HIS A 106 -2.85 1.40 -8.19
CA HIS A 106 -2.71 0.73 -6.91
C HIS A 106 -3.72 -0.43 -6.78
N VAL A 107 -3.25 -1.57 -6.27
CA VAL A 107 -4.07 -2.77 -6.03
C VAL A 107 -3.79 -3.28 -4.62
N PRO A 108 -4.82 -3.61 -3.81
CA PRO A 108 -4.62 -4.18 -2.49
C PRO A 108 -4.01 -5.59 -2.53
N CYS A 109 -3.21 -5.94 -1.53
CA CYS A 109 -2.63 -7.26 -1.39
C CYS A 109 -3.71 -8.30 -1.12
N PHE A 110 -3.87 -9.25 -2.05
CA PHE A 110 -4.83 -10.34 -1.93
C PHE A 110 -4.68 -11.14 -0.63
N ALA A 111 -3.44 -11.45 -0.23
CA ALA A 111 -3.19 -12.23 0.99
C ALA A 111 -3.67 -11.50 2.25
N HIS A 112 -3.45 -10.17 2.31
CA HIS A 112 -3.90 -9.38 3.44
C HIS A 112 -5.43 -9.21 3.43
N THR A 113 -6.05 -9.01 2.27
CA THR A 113 -7.51 -9.01 2.13
C THR A 113 -8.11 -10.33 2.63
N ASN A 114 -7.56 -11.48 2.23
CA ASN A 114 -8.03 -12.79 2.71
C ASN A 114 -7.87 -12.93 4.23
N GLN A 115 -6.75 -12.47 4.78
CA GLN A 115 -6.52 -12.47 6.22
C GLN A 115 -7.59 -11.66 6.95
N LEU A 116 -7.99 -10.49 6.43
CA LEU A 116 -9.05 -9.67 7.00
C LEU A 116 -10.41 -10.40 6.96
N VAL A 117 -10.78 -10.96 5.81
CA VAL A 117 -12.04 -11.71 5.66
C VAL A 117 -12.13 -12.87 6.66
N VAL A 118 -11.06 -13.68 6.79
CA VAL A 118 -11.04 -14.80 7.73
C VAL A 118 -11.13 -14.31 9.18
N LYS A 119 -10.41 -13.23 9.52
CA LYS A 119 -10.43 -12.65 10.86
C LYS A 119 -11.82 -12.14 11.24
N ASP A 120 -12.48 -11.44 10.33
CA ASP A 120 -13.81 -10.88 10.55
C ASP A 120 -14.85 -11.99 10.70
N GLY A 121 -14.81 -13.01 9.83
CA GLY A 121 -15.68 -14.18 9.94
C GLY A 121 -15.53 -14.94 11.27
N LEU A 122 -14.30 -15.15 11.75
CA LEU A 122 -14.07 -15.79 13.05
C LEU A 122 -14.58 -14.94 14.22
N LYS A 123 -14.46 -13.62 14.13
CA LYS A 123 -14.95 -12.69 15.15
C LYS A 123 -16.48 -12.68 15.24
N GLU A 124 -17.16 -12.75 14.10
CA GLU A 124 -18.62 -12.86 14.04
C GLU A 124 -19.12 -14.17 14.66
N ILE A 125 -18.52 -15.31 14.30
CA ILE A 125 -18.87 -16.62 14.87
C ILE A 125 -18.69 -16.63 16.39
N GLY A 126 -17.56 -16.11 16.90
CA GLY A 126 -17.32 -16.03 18.34
C GLY A 126 -18.34 -15.14 19.07
N SER A 127 -18.73 -14.03 18.46
CA SER A 127 -19.77 -13.13 19.00
C SER A 127 -21.14 -13.81 19.08
N ILE A 128 -21.49 -14.59 18.04
CA ILE A 128 -22.74 -15.35 18.00
C ILE A 128 -22.75 -16.43 19.09
N SER A 129 -21.68 -17.23 19.20
CA SER A 129 -21.58 -18.29 20.21
C SER A 129 -21.70 -17.75 21.64
N ASN A 130 -21.06 -16.61 21.93
CA ASN A 130 -21.14 -15.97 23.24
C ASN A 130 -22.55 -15.43 23.57
N THR A 131 -23.31 -15.02 22.54
CA THR A 131 -24.68 -14.54 22.71
C THR A 131 -25.65 -15.68 22.98
N ILE A 132 -25.52 -16.81 22.27
CA ILE A 132 -26.33 -18.02 22.48
C ILE A 132 -26.10 -18.58 23.91
N ASN A 133 -24.85 -18.65 24.35
CA ASN A 133 -24.51 -19.14 25.69
C ASN A 133 -25.01 -18.22 26.83
N ARG A 134 -25.31 -16.95 26.56
CA ARG A 134 -25.86 -16.00 27.54
C ARG A 134 -27.39 -16.02 27.61
N GLY A 135 -28.05 -16.51 26.57
CA GLY A 135 -29.51 -16.66 26.51
C GLY A 135 -30.02 -18.05 26.88
N SER A 136 -29.12 -18.97 27.26
CA SER A 136 -29.43 -20.33 27.72
C SER A 136 -29.39 -20.42 29.24
#